data_AF-A0AAU7XVZ9-F1
#
_entry.id   AF-A0AAU7XVZ9-F1
#
_cell.length_a   1.000
_cell.length_b   1.000
_cell.length_c   1.000
_cell.angle_alpha   90.00
_cell.angle_beta   90.00
_cell.angle_gamma   90.00
#
_symmetry.space_group_name_H-M   'P 1'
#
loop_
_entity.id
_entity.type
_entity.pdbx_description
1 polymer ?
#
loop_
_entity_poly.entity_id
_entity_poly.type
_entity_poly.pdbx_seq_one_letter_code
_entity_poly.pdbx_strand_id
1 'polypeptide(L)'
;MHDNDEIQAIRQQLARPATQFTAGGFRPTQADDESWLGRVFLFRADEGIPCNAAGDAMLPLAQFHLPSLPVNHPLLADVRVLTLFISADFGEPLEPMGAHWLIREYGHHEVLERKELAAPASFIKPFPLKAERLDEDYPLWDGGGVPADLEDRILELERQGTIDSYYDIVSHCYAHKIGGYPSFCQSGIDPGDGFEFVFQISSDAKINLNVVDSGSLMFWKHRSSGEWALYYDFY
;
A
#
# COMPACT_ATOMS: atom_id res chain seq x y z
N MET A 1 31.44 -8.25 18.98
CA MET A 1 31.17 -6.80 19.03
C MET A 1 31.09 -6.24 17.62
N HIS A 2 32.02 -6.61 16.74
CA HIS A 2 31.99 -6.29 15.31
C HIS A 2 30.71 -6.75 14.59
N ASP A 3 30.26 -7.97 14.85
CA ASP A 3 29.12 -8.57 14.11
C ASP A 3 27.77 -7.90 14.45
N ASN A 4 27.60 -7.46 15.70
CA ASN A 4 26.40 -6.71 16.09
C ASN A 4 26.38 -5.31 15.45
N ASP A 5 27.54 -4.67 15.32
CA ASP A 5 27.65 -3.38 14.62
C ASP A 5 27.36 -3.54 13.12
N GLU A 6 27.78 -4.67 12.52
CA GLU A 6 27.47 -5.01 11.13
C GLU A 6 25.97 -5.26 10.91
N ILE A 7 25.30 -6.02 11.77
CA ILE A 7 23.85 -6.24 11.71
C ILE A 7 23.10 -4.90 11.79
N GLN A 8 23.51 -4.01 12.70
CA GLN A 8 22.90 -2.68 12.81
C GLN A 8 23.13 -1.84 11.54
N ALA A 9 24.30 -1.92 10.92
CA ALA A 9 24.59 -1.21 9.68
C ALA A 9 23.77 -1.74 8.48
N ILE A 10 23.51 -3.05 8.43
CA ILE A 10 22.60 -3.65 7.42
C ILE A 10 21.18 -3.13 7.65
N ARG A 11 20.70 -3.19 8.90
CA ARG A 11 19.35 -2.73 9.24
C ARG A 11 19.13 -1.26 8.88
N GLN A 12 20.08 -0.39 9.22
CA GLN A 12 19.97 1.04 8.91
C GLN A 12 19.90 1.34 7.40
N GLN A 13 20.52 0.51 6.57
CA GLN A 13 20.49 0.69 5.11
C GLN A 13 19.21 0.13 4.47
N LEU A 14 18.62 -0.90 5.07
CA LEU A 14 17.39 -1.52 4.58
C LEU A 14 16.12 -0.88 5.14
N ALA A 15 16.17 -0.28 6.33
CA ALA A 15 14.97 0.23 6.99
C ALA A 15 14.31 1.35 6.16
N ARG A 16 13.03 1.17 5.84
CA ARG A 16 12.18 2.21 5.27
C ARG A 16 11.03 2.54 6.22
N PRO A 17 10.75 3.83 6.47
CA PRO A 17 9.60 4.19 7.26
C PRO A 17 8.31 3.96 6.47
N ALA A 18 7.23 3.67 7.20
CA ALA A 18 5.90 3.50 6.67
C ALA A 18 4.85 4.07 7.63
N THR A 19 3.66 4.31 7.10
CA THR A 19 2.44 4.39 7.89
C THR A 19 1.72 3.06 7.78
N GLN A 20 1.58 2.35 8.88
CA GLN A 20 0.76 1.15 8.99
C GLN A 20 -0.68 1.54 9.33
N PHE A 21 -1.66 0.85 8.74
CA PHE A 21 -3.07 1.07 9.03
C PHE A 21 -3.75 -0.13 9.68
N THR A 22 -4.60 0.17 10.66
CA THR A 22 -5.54 -0.79 11.24
C THR A 22 -6.97 -0.30 11.03
N ALA A 23 -7.83 -1.12 10.45
CA ALA A 23 -9.24 -0.80 10.26
C ALA A 23 -10.01 -0.85 11.59
N GLY A 24 -10.77 0.20 11.90
CA GLY A 24 -11.74 0.26 13.01
C GLY A 24 -11.16 0.06 14.41
N GLY A 25 -12.05 -0.25 15.37
CA GLY A 25 -11.68 -0.35 16.80
C GLY A 25 -11.83 0.98 17.57
N PHE A 26 -12.32 2.02 16.90
CA PHE A 26 -12.62 3.33 17.45
C PHE A 26 -13.85 3.93 16.74
N ARG A 27 -14.43 5.00 17.30
CA ARG A 27 -15.56 5.69 16.68
C ARG A 27 -15.06 6.65 15.61
N PRO A 28 -15.64 6.65 14.40
CA PRO A 28 -15.31 7.65 13.39
C PRO A 28 -15.69 9.05 13.87
N THR A 29 -14.83 10.02 13.57
CA THR A 29 -15.06 11.45 13.84
C THR A 29 -15.98 12.09 12.79
N GLN A 30 -16.12 11.46 11.62
CA GLN A 30 -16.81 11.95 10.43
C GLN A 30 -16.16 13.21 9.82
N ALA A 31 -14.92 13.53 10.20
CA ALA A 31 -14.17 14.62 9.60
C ALA A 31 -13.67 14.27 8.19
N ASP A 32 -13.32 15.29 7.42
CA ASP A 32 -12.83 15.11 6.05
C ASP A 32 -11.34 14.71 6.00
N ASP A 33 -10.64 14.80 7.12
CA ASP A 33 -9.24 14.39 7.30
C ASP A 33 -9.07 12.94 7.78
N GLU A 34 -10.16 12.16 7.77
CA GLU A 34 -10.14 10.73 8.08
C GLU A 34 -9.77 9.88 6.86
N SER A 35 -8.91 8.88 7.09
CA SER A 35 -8.65 7.80 6.14
C SER A 35 -9.59 6.62 6.40
N TRP A 36 -10.02 5.93 5.35
CA TRP A 36 -11.04 4.88 5.37
C TRP A 36 -10.72 3.74 4.42
N LEU A 37 -11.14 2.53 4.79
CA LEU A 37 -11.35 1.41 3.88
C LEU A 37 -12.84 1.18 3.70
N GLY A 38 -13.24 0.73 2.50
CA GLY A 38 -14.63 0.45 2.12
C GLY A 38 -15.52 1.68 1.99
N ARG A 39 -14.94 2.90 2.04
CA ARG A 39 -15.67 4.16 1.94
C ARG A 39 -14.82 5.22 1.27
N VAL A 40 -15.38 5.85 0.24
CA VAL A 40 -14.89 7.10 -0.34
C VAL A 40 -16.04 8.09 -0.27
N PHE A 41 -15.79 9.26 0.28
CA PHE A 41 -16.83 10.27 0.50
C PHE A 41 -16.43 11.67 0.00
N LEU A 42 -15.17 11.90 -0.37
CA LEU A 42 -14.72 13.14 -0.98
C LEU A 42 -14.57 12.98 -2.50
N PHE A 43 -15.25 13.85 -3.24
CA PHE A 43 -15.29 13.84 -4.70
C PHE A 43 -15.28 15.28 -5.23
N ARG A 44 -14.81 15.51 -6.46
CA ARG A 44 -15.14 16.76 -7.16
C ARG A 44 -16.65 16.83 -7.45
N ALA A 45 -17.18 18.02 -7.68
CA ALA A 45 -18.62 18.25 -7.87
C ALA A 45 -19.22 17.44 -9.04
N ASP A 46 -18.46 17.21 -10.11
CA ASP A 46 -18.85 16.46 -11.31
C ASP A 46 -18.55 14.96 -11.25
N GLU A 47 -17.84 14.50 -10.22
CA GLU A 47 -17.44 13.11 -10.08
C GLU A 47 -18.49 12.24 -9.37
N GLY A 48 -18.57 10.98 -9.81
CA GLY A 48 -19.24 9.90 -9.12
C GLY A 48 -18.29 8.72 -8.87
N ILE A 49 -18.87 7.59 -8.45
CA ILE A 49 -18.17 6.30 -8.43
C ILE A 49 -17.82 5.95 -9.90
N PRO A 50 -16.55 5.66 -10.22
CA PRO A 50 -16.17 5.26 -11.57
C PRO A 50 -16.81 3.91 -11.96
N CYS A 51 -17.04 3.71 -13.25
CA CYS A 51 -17.48 2.44 -13.79
C CYS A 51 -16.30 1.66 -14.39
N ASN A 52 -16.39 0.33 -14.36
CA ASN A 52 -15.49 -0.57 -15.08
C ASN A 52 -15.79 -0.58 -16.59
N ALA A 53 -15.04 -1.37 -17.35
CA ALA A 53 -15.20 -1.50 -18.80
C ALA A 53 -16.59 -2.05 -19.23
N ALA A 54 -17.29 -2.77 -18.35
CA ALA A 54 -18.64 -3.27 -18.58
C ALA A 54 -19.74 -2.24 -18.24
N GLY A 55 -19.37 -1.09 -17.64
CA GLY A 55 -20.29 -0.05 -17.20
C GLY A 55 -20.80 -0.22 -15.76
N ASP A 56 -20.37 -1.25 -15.05
CA ASP A 56 -20.74 -1.48 -13.66
C ASP A 56 -19.93 -0.56 -12.73
N ALA A 57 -20.58 -0.04 -11.69
CA ALA A 57 -19.92 0.79 -10.69
C ALA A 57 -18.84 0.00 -9.94
N MET A 58 -17.62 0.56 -9.88
CA MET A 58 -16.53 0.02 -9.07
C MET A 58 -16.83 0.14 -7.57
N LEU A 59 -16.14 -0.68 -6.78
CA LEU A 59 -16.20 -0.69 -5.33
C LEU A 59 -15.28 0.41 -4.77
N PRO A 60 -15.78 1.33 -3.92
CA PRO A 60 -14.94 2.26 -3.19
C PRO A 60 -14.09 1.50 -2.17
N LEU A 61 -12.81 1.32 -2.44
CA LEU A 61 -11.92 0.51 -1.62
C LEU A 61 -11.23 1.33 -0.54
N ALA A 62 -10.67 2.51 -0.88
CA ALA A 62 -9.95 3.32 0.10
C ALA A 62 -10.05 4.82 -0.18
N GLN A 63 -10.04 5.61 0.89
CA GLN A 63 -9.73 7.03 0.87
C GLN A 63 -8.64 7.28 1.91
N PHE A 64 -7.55 7.92 1.50
CA PHE A 64 -6.49 8.35 2.40
C PHE A 64 -6.44 9.87 2.42
N HIS A 65 -6.48 10.44 3.62
CA HIS A 65 -6.09 11.84 3.83
C HIS A 65 -4.60 11.87 4.17
N LEU A 66 -3.77 12.25 3.21
CA LEU A 66 -2.32 12.12 3.33
C LEU A 66 -1.70 13.09 4.36
N PRO A 67 -2.14 14.36 4.49
CA PRO A 67 -1.54 15.27 5.46
C PRO A 67 -1.70 14.87 6.93
N SER A 68 -2.62 13.96 7.26
CA SER A 68 -2.78 13.45 8.63
C SER A 68 -1.91 12.22 8.92
N LEU A 69 -1.17 11.70 7.93
CA LEU A 69 -0.34 10.52 8.10
C LEU A 69 1.01 10.85 8.75
N PRO A 70 1.53 9.98 9.62
CA PRO A 70 2.82 10.20 10.28
C PRO A 70 4.04 10.03 9.35
N VAL A 71 3.86 9.29 8.25
CA VAL A 71 4.84 9.09 7.17
C VAL A 71 4.08 9.07 5.84
N ASN A 72 4.58 9.81 4.85
CA ASN A 72 4.09 9.78 3.48
C ASN A 72 5.17 9.37 2.50
N HIS A 73 4.75 8.80 1.37
CA HIS A 73 5.65 8.55 0.26
C HIS A 73 5.98 9.85 -0.47
N PRO A 74 7.25 10.13 -0.83
CA PRO A 74 7.63 11.37 -1.53
C PRO A 74 6.84 11.64 -2.83
N LEU A 75 6.48 10.58 -3.58
CA LEU A 75 5.68 10.69 -4.81
C LEU A 75 4.22 11.13 -4.59
N LEU A 76 3.81 11.31 -3.33
CA LEU A 76 2.49 11.81 -2.94
C LEU A 76 2.57 13.18 -2.23
N ALA A 77 3.71 13.88 -2.27
CA ALA A 77 3.92 15.11 -1.51
C ALA A 77 2.89 16.22 -1.81
N ASP A 78 2.40 16.30 -3.05
CA ASP A 78 1.41 17.31 -3.47
C ASP A 78 -0.04 16.81 -3.40
N VAL A 79 -0.26 15.57 -2.94
CA VAL A 79 -1.57 14.94 -2.84
C VAL A 79 -2.13 15.15 -1.43
N ARG A 80 -3.32 15.74 -1.33
CA ARG A 80 -4.06 15.87 -0.08
C ARG A 80 -4.92 14.65 0.19
N VAL A 81 -5.65 14.19 -0.82
CA VAL A 81 -6.55 13.03 -0.72
C VAL A 81 -6.24 12.06 -1.86
N LEU A 82 -6.08 10.79 -1.52
CA LEU A 82 -5.95 9.68 -2.47
C LEU A 82 -7.19 8.79 -2.36
N THR A 83 -7.86 8.49 -3.46
CA THR A 83 -8.99 7.55 -3.46
C THR A 83 -8.73 6.39 -4.40
N LEU A 84 -9.11 5.19 -3.98
CA LEU A 84 -8.92 3.94 -4.72
C LEU A 84 -10.27 3.25 -4.92
N PHE A 85 -10.52 2.86 -6.15
CA PHE A 85 -11.66 2.08 -6.57
C PHE A 85 -11.18 0.81 -7.28
N ILE A 86 -11.89 -0.29 -7.09
CA ILE A 86 -11.61 -1.58 -7.73
C ILE A 86 -12.89 -2.21 -8.24
N SER A 87 -12.80 -3.03 -9.27
CA SER A 87 -13.84 -3.97 -9.67
C SER A 87 -13.89 -5.14 -8.70
N ALA A 88 -14.99 -5.90 -8.72
CA ALA A 88 -15.10 -7.15 -7.95
C ALA A 88 -14.17 -8.25 -8.48
N ASP A 89 -13.87 -8.20 -9.78
CA ASP A 89 -12.77 -8.90 -10.42
C ASP A 89 -11.56 -7.96 -10.48
N PHE A 90 -10.36 -8.44 -10.13
CA PHE A 90 -9.15 -7.60 -10.02
C PHE A 90 -8.46 -7.36 -11.37
N GLY A 91 -8.83 -8.10 -12.42
CA GLY A 91 -8.20 -7.99 -13.74
C GLY A 91 -6.90 -8.78 -13.85
N GLU A 92 -5.99 -8.33 -14.70
CA GLU A 92 -4.65 -8.93 -14.81
C GLU A 92 -3.60 -8.09 -14.08
N PRO A 93 -2.58 -8.70 -13.46
CA PRO A 93 -1.48 -7.94 -12.85
C PRO A 93 -0.81 -7.01 -13.87
N LEU A 94 -0.48 -5.79 -13.44
CA LEU A 94 0.13 -4.72 -14.24
C LEU A 94 -0.72 -4.23 -15.42
N GLU A 95 -2.03 -4.50 -15.44
CA GLU A 95 -2.91 -3.86 -16.41
C GLU A 95 -2.95 -2.33 -16.21
N PRO A 96 -3.15 -1.55 -17.30
CA PRO A 96 -3.33 -0.11 -17.18
C PRO A 96 -4.56 0.25 -16.32
N MET A 97 -4.43 1.34 -15.56
CA MET A 97 -5.52 1.89 -14.76
C MET A 97 -6.76 2.22 -15.62
N GLY A 98 -7.93 1.84 -15.13
CA GLY A 98 -9.24 2.23 -15.66
C GLY A 98 -10.21 1.08 -15.85
N ALA A 99 -9.74 -0.12 -16.21
CA ALA A 99 -10.62 -1.27 -16.47
C ALA A 99 -11.10 -1.93 -15.17
N HIS A 100 -10.17 -2.38 -14.31
CA HIS A 100 -10.51 -3.02 -13.04
C HIS A 100 -10.14 -2.22 -11.81
N TRP A 101 -9.42 -1.11 -11.96
CA TRP A 101 -9.01 -0.30 -10.84
C TRP A 101 -8.79 1.15 -11.25
N LEU A 102 -8.97 2.07 -10.31
CA LEU A 102 -8.79 3.48 -10.53
C LEU A 102 -8.33 4.19 -9.26
N ILE A 103 -7.26 4.97 -9.38
CA ILE A 103 -6.79 5.90 -8.36
C ILE A 103 -7.13 7.32 -8.80
N ARG A 104 -7.61 8.14 -7.86
CA ARG A 104 -7.65 9.60 -8.02
C ARG A 104 -6.78 10.25 -6.96
N GLU A 105 -6.00 11.22 -7.41
CA GLU A 105 -5.19 12.10 -6.57
C GLU A 105 -5.83 13.49 -6.58
N TYR A 106 -6.04 14.04 -5.38
CA TYR A 106 -6.55 15.40 -5.22
C TYR A 106 -5.56 16.26 -4.47
N GLY A 107 -5.13 17.36 -5.07
CA GLY A 107 -4.22 18.32 -4.47
C GLY A 107 -4.87 19.23 -3.43
N HIS A 108 -4.03 19.99 -2.72
CA HIS A 108 -4.48 20.92 -1.66
C HIS A 108 -5.39 22.05 -2.14
N HIS A 109 -5.26 22.45 -3.41
CA HIS A 109 -6.02 23.54 -4.02
C HIS A 109 -7.41 23.12 -4.51
N GLU A 110 -7.69 21.82 -4.51
CA GLU A 110 -8.93 21.29 -5.06
C GLU A 110 -10.08 21.39 -4.06
N VAL A 111 -11.26 21.73 -4.57
CA VAL A 111 -12.49 21.76 -3.78
C VAL A 111 -13.18 20.41 -3.94
N LEU A 112 -13.30 19.70 -2.82
CA LEU A 112 -13.99 18.41 -2.75
C LEU A 112 -15.28 18.59 -1.95
N GLU A 113 -16.32 17.88 -2.37
CA GLU A 113 -17.61 17.83 -1.72
C GLU A 113 -17.82 16.47 -1.09
N ARG A 114 -18.51 16.47 0.06
CA ARG A 114 -18.94 15.23 0.68
C ARG A 114 -20.12 14.64 -0.08
N LYS A 115 -19.95 13.44 -0.62
CA LYS A 115 -21.00 12.68 -1.30
C LYS A 115 -21.14 11.30 -0.68
N GLU A 116 -22.34 10.96 -0.24
CA GLU A 116 -22.68 9.61 0.21
C GLU A 116 -23.21 8.82 -0.99
N LEU A 117 -22.28 8.32 -1.81
CA LEU A 117 -22.61 7.49 -2.97
C LEU A 117 -22.65 6.02 -2.55
N ALA A 118 -23.74 5.34 -2.88
CA ALA A 118 -23.87 3.91 -2.60
C ALA A 118 -23.28 3.08 -3.76
N ALA A 119 -22.52 2.04 -3.40
CA ALA A 119 -22.19 0.92 -4.29
C ALA A 119 -22.93 -0.32 -3.76
N PRO A 120 -24.18 -0.58 -4.19
CA PRO A 120 -25.02 -1.63 -3.59
C PRO A 120 -24.43 -3.04 -3.71
N ALA A 121 -23.58 -3.27 -4.72
CA ALA A 121 -22.88 -4.52 -4.94
C ALA A 121 -21.61 -4.68 -4.08
N SER A 122 -21.21 -3.65 -3.32
CA SER A 122 -20.01 -3.71 -2.50
C SER A 122 -20.17 -4.70 -1.36
N PHE A 123 -19.27 -5.67 -1.32
CA PHE A 123 -19.09 -6.58 -0.19
C PHE A 123 -18.13 -6.02 0.87
N ILE A 124 -17.47 -4.90 0.59
CA ILE A 124 -16.47 -4.30 1.47
C ILE A 124 -17.18 -3.53 2.59
N LYS A 125 -16.85 -3.86 3.85
CA LYS A 125 -17.39 -3.20 5.04
C LYS A 125 -16.60 -1.92 5.32
N PRO A 126 -17.27 -0.76 5.48
CA PRO A 126 -16.59 0.50 5.69
C PRO A 126 -16.05 0.65 7.11
N PHE A 127 -14.78 1.01 7.27
CA PHE A 127 -14.17 1.32 8.56
C PHE A 127 -13.16 2.49 8.46
N PRO A 128 -13.12 3.38 9.46
CA PRO A 128 -12.06 4.38 9.56
C PRO A 128 -10.72 3.68 9.86
N LEU A 129 -9.63 4.27 9.42
CA LEU A 129 -8.28 3.76 9.61
C LEU A 129 -7.57 4.47 10.75
N LYS A 130 -6.98 3.71 11.66
CA LYS A 130 -5.96 4.21 12.58
C LYS A 130 -4.62 4.16 11.85
N ALA A 131 -3.97 5.31 11.72
CA ALA A 131 -2.64 5.44 11.14
C ALA A 131 -1.57 5.42 12.25
N GLU A 132 -0.58 4.54 12.12
CA GLU A 132 0.52 4.43 13.08
C GLU A 132 1.86 4.49 12.35
N ARG A 133 2.81 5.19 12.96
CA ARG A 133 4.16 5.30 12.44
C ARG A 133 4.88 3.98 12.63
N LEU A 134 5.46 3.47 11.56
CA LEU A 134 6.42 2.37 11.57
C LEU A 134 7.75 2.92 11.07
N ASP A 135 8.76 2.96 11.94
CA ASP A 135 10.07 3.54 11.56
C ASP A 135 10.90 2.60 10.69
N GLU A 136 10.74 1.28 10.89
CA GLU A 136 11.56 0.27 10.25
C GLU A 136 10.67 -0.83 9.64
N ASP A 137 10.42 -0.73 8.33
CA ASP A 137 9.93 -1.81 7.50
C ASP A 137 11.06 -2.30 6.59
N TYR A 138 11.17 -3.61 6.40
CA TYR A 138 12.28 -4.25 5.69
C TYR A 138 11.77 -5.06 4.50
N PRO A 139 12.56 -5.24 3.43
CA PRO A 139 12.15 -6.03 2.28
C PRO A 139 12.07 -7.52 2.62
N LEU A 140 11.22 -8.25 1.90
CA LEU A 140 11.31 -9.71 1.83
C LEU A 140 12.60 -10.11 1.09
N TRP A 141 13.16 -11.27 1.44
CA TRP A 141 14.43 -11.73 0.88
C TRP A 141 14.38 -11.85 -0.65
N ASP A 142 13.32 -12.44 -1.19
CA ASP A 142 13.08 -12.62 -2.62
C ASP A 142 12.17 -11.52 -3.22
N GLY A 143 11.97 -10.42 -2.50
CA GLY A 143 11.07 -9.33 -2.88
C GLY A 143 11.70 -8.18 -3.67
N GLY A 144 12.97 -8.28 -4.07
CA GLY A 144 13.65 -7.27 -4.89
C GLY A 144 14.04 -5.97 -4.17
N GLY A 145 14.13 -5.98 -2.84
CA GLY A 145 14.46 -4.79 -2.03
C GLY A 145 15.79 -4.82 -1.29
N VAL A 146 16.52 -5.96 -1.33
CA VAL A 146 17.85 -6.12 -0.74
C VAL A 146 18.91 -5.88 -1.83
N PRO A 147 19.79 -4.88 -1.70
CA PRO A 147 20.92 -4.70 -2.61
C PRO A 147 21.88 -5.90 -2.57
N ALA A 148 22.46 -6.25 -3.73
CA ALA A 148 23.33 -7.42 -3.86
C ALA A 148 24.52 -7.44 -2.89
N ASP A 149 25.11 -6.28 -2.59
CA ASP A 149 26.22 -6.16 -1.64
C ASP A 149 25.77 -6.43 -0.19
N LEU A 150 24.53 -6.09 0.16
CA LEU A 150 23.95 -6.44 1.47
C LEU A 150 23.53 -7.90 1.51
N GLU A 151 23.01 -8.45 0.41
CA GLU A 151 22.68 -9.87 0.26
C GLU A 151 23.90 -10.74 0.54
N ASP A 152 25.03 -10.46 -0.12
CA ASP A 152 26.30 -11.18 0.07
C ASP A 152 26.77 -11.15 1.53
N ARG A 153 26.62 -10.01 2.20
CA ARG A 153 27.00 -9.82 3.61
C ARG A 153 26.09 -10.60 4.55
N ILE A 154 24.77 -10.56 4.33
CA ILE A 154 23.79 -11.31 5.13
C ILE A 154 24.08 -12.82 4.99
N LEU A 155 24.32 -13.30 3.77
CA LEU A 155 24.67 -14.70 3.53
C LEU A 155 26.01 -15.09 4.18
N GLU A 156 26.97 -14.17 4.29
CA GLU A 156 28.21 -14.42 5.01
C GLU A 156 27.98 -14.55 6.53
N LEU A 157 27.14 -13.70 7.11
CA LEU A 157 26.73 -13.82 8.51
C LEU A 157 26.04 -15.16 8.80
N GLU A 158 25.18 -15.63 7.89
CA GLU A 158 24.54 -16.95 7.95
C GLU A 158 25.57 -18.08 7.88
N ARG A 159 26.50 -18.04 6.91
CA ARG A 159 27.56 -19.05 6.75
C ARG A 159 28.48 -19.14 7.98
N GLN A 160 28.70 -18.02 8.65
CA GLN A 160 29.50 -17.95 9.87
C GLN A 160 28.72 -18.40 11.12
N GLY A 161 27.40 -18.60 11.02
CA GLY A 161 26.53 -18.95 12.14
C GLY A 161 26.27 -17.79 13.10
N THR A 162 26.42 -16.54 12.63
CA THR A 162 26.12 -15.33 13.42
C THR A 162 24.61 -15.09 13.50
N ILE A 163 23.90 -15.39 12.42
CA ILE A 163 22.44 -15.41 12.32
C ILE A 163 22.05 -16.75 11.68
N ASP A 164 20.85 -17.26 11.98
CA ASP A 164 20.35 -18.48 11.35
C ASP A 164 19.60 -18.14 10.04
N SER A 165 19.00 -16.95 9.99
CA SER A 165 18.29 -16.42 8.84
C SER A 165 18.31 -14.90 8.79
N TYR A 166 18.23 -14.33 7.58
CA TYR A 166 17.88 -12.93 7.34
C TYR A 166 16.72 -12.43 8.24
N TYR A 167 15.69 -13.26 8.44
CA TYR A 167 14.50 -12.89 9.22
C TYR A 167 14.75 -12.80 10.73
N ASP A 168 15.92 -13.21 11.23
CA ASP A 168 16.29 -13.02 12.64
C ASP A 168 16.61 -11.56 12.97
N ILE A 169 17.00 -10.78 11.95
CA ILE A 169 17.50 -9.40 12.13
C ILE A 169 16.56 -8.33 11.57
N VAL A 170 15.49 -8.71 10.88
CA VAL A 170 14.52 -7.78 10.28
C VAL A 170 13.08 -8.12 10.64
N SER A 171 12.16 -7.18 10.39
CA SER A 171 10.72 -7.40 10.51
C SER A 171 9.96 -6.79 9.32
N HIS A 172 8.96 -7.49 8.80
CA HIS A 172 8.17 -6.99 7.68
C HIS A 172 6.72 -6.71 8.11
N CYS A 173 6.18 -5.56 7.71
CA CYS A 173 4.78 -5.21 7.93
C CYS A 173 3.91 -5.74 6.79
N TYR A 174 3.16 -6.82 7.04
CA TYR A 174 2.23 -7.40 6.06
C TYR A 174 0.86 -6.71 5.98
N ALA A 175 0.62 -5.71 6.83
CA ALA A 175 -0.66 -5.00 6.88
C ALA A 175 -0.80 -3.95 5.77
N HIS A 176 -1.99 -3.33 5.70
CA HIS A 176 -2.20 -2.13 4.90
C HIS A 176 -1.16 -1.07 5.27
N LYS A 177 -0.49 -0.47 4.29
CA LYS A 177 0.52 0.55 4.56
C LYS A 177 0.76 1.49 3.38
N ILE A 178 1.23 2.70 3.70
CA ILE A 178 1.85 3.65 2.76
C ILE A 178 3.34 3.77 3.12
N GLY A 179 4.22 3.63 2.14
CA GLY A 179 5.66 3.52 2.34
C GLY A 179 6.11 2.10 2.71
N GLY A 180 7.38 1.94 3.06
CA GLY A 180 7.98 0.64 3.33
C GLY A 180 8.28 -0.18 2.06
N TYR A 181 8.05 -1.49 2.13
CA TYR A 181 8.30 -2.47 1.06
C TYR A 181 7.05 -3.29 0.71
N PRO A 182 6.86 -3.73 -0.53
CA PRO A 182 5.73 -4.61 -0.89
C PRO A 182 5.76 -5.96 -0.15
N SER A 183 4.58 -6.49 0.18
CA SER A 183 4.39 -7.83 0.78
C SER A 183 4.02 -8.87 -0.27
N PHE A 184 5.01 -9.40 -0.99
CA PHE A 184 4.78 -10.49 -1.94
C PHE A 184 4.48 -11.82 -1.22
N CYS A 185 3.52 -12.56 -1.75
CA CYS A 185 3.29 -13.97 -1.40
C CYS A 185 4.19 -14.92 -2.22
N GLN A 186 4.58 -14.49 -3.43
CA GLN A 186 5.48 -15.18 -4.34
C GLN A 186 6.82 -14.42 -4.44
N SER A 187 7.70 -14.81 -5.36
CA SER A 187 8.88 -14.01 -5.65
C SER A 187 8.49 -12.64 -6.21
N GLY A 188 9.22 -11.61 -5.79
CA GLY A 188 8.96 -10.23 -6.18
C GLY A 188 9.07 -10.00 -7.67
N ILE A 189 8.36 -8.98 -8.13
CA ILE A 189 8.37 -8.51 -9.53
C ILE A 189 8.94 -7.11 -9.61
N ASP A 190 9.49 -6.79 -10.79
CA ASP A 190 9.82 -5.42 -11.17
C ASP A 190 8.73 -4.91 -12.14
N PRO A 191 7.91 -3.92 -11.74
CA PRO A 191 6.89 -3.35 -12.62
C PRO A 191 7.49 -2.50 -13.74
N GLY A 192 8.81 -2.27 -13.73
CA GLY A 192 9.58 -1.59 -14.77
C GLY A 192 10.39 -0.42 -14.22
N ASP A 193 11.37 0.00 -15.01
CA ASP A 193 12.25 1.12 -14.70
C ASP A 193 11.45 2.38 -14.35
N GLY A 194 11.79 3.00 -13.22
CA GLY A 194 11.21 4.28 -12.81
C GLY A 194 10.03 4.16 -11.85
N PHE A 195 9.45 2.98 -11.66
CA PHE A 195 8.41 2.73 -10.68
C PHE A 195 8.98 2.57 -9.26
N GLU A 196 8.28 3.13 -8.28
CA GLU A 196 8.55 2.94 -6.85
C GLU A 196 7.30 2.44 -6.15
N PHE A 197 7.48 1.52 -5.21
CA PHE A 197 6.40 1.04 -4.36
C PHE A 197 5.89 2.19 -3.49
N VAL A 198 4.58 2.43 -3.50
CA VAL A 198 3.95 3.53 -2.77
C VAL A 198 3.13 3.01 -1.59
N PHE A 199 2.24 2.06 -1.82
CA PHE A 199 1.34 1.55 -0.79
C PHE A 199 0.78 0.18 -1.13
N GLN A 200 0.19 -0.48 -0.12
CA GLN A 200 -0.56 -1.72 -0.32
C GLN A 200 -1.84 -1.76 0.52
N ILE A 201 -2.81 -2.51 0.03
CA ILE A 201 -4.01 -2.95 0.74
C ILE A 201 -3.99 -4.47 0.81
N SER A 202 -3.85 -5.02 2.01
CA SER A 202 -3.77 -6.46 2.23
C SER A 202 -5.17 -7.07 2.42
N SER A 203 -5.29 -8.39 2.28
CA SER A 203 -6.49 -9.09 2.71
C SER A 203 -6.81 -8.78 4.19
N ASP A 204 -8.08 -8.51 4.47
CA ASP A 204 -8.53 -8.11 5.81
C ASP A 204 -9.99 -8.52 6.04
N ALA A 205 -10.16 -9.54 6.87
CA ALA A 205 -11.45 -10.10 7.23
C ALA A 205 -12.39 -9.09 7.91
N LYS A 206 -11.86 -8.05 8.57
CA LYS A 206 -12.66 -7.04 9.25
C LYS A 206 -13.45 -6.20 8.26
N ILE A 207 -12.80 -5.80 7.17
CA ILE A 207 -13.45 -5.07 6.07
C ILE A 207 -14.08 -6.01 5.05
N ASN A 208 -14.04 -7.33 5.27
CA ASN A 208 -14.53 -8.35 4.33
C ASN A 208 -13.82 -8.27 2.95
N LEU A 209 -12.52 -7.98 2.94
CA LEU A 209 -11.69 -8.02 1.74
C LEU A 209 -10.82 -9.28 1.77
N ASN A 210 -10.90 -10.07 0.72
CA ASN A 210 -9.98 -11.17 0.47
C ASN A 210 -9.39 -10.99 -0.93
N VAL A 211 -8.08 -10.75 -1.01
CA VAL A 211 -7.33 -10.65 -2.26
C VAL A 211 -6.96 -12.07 -2.67
N VAL A 212 -7.86 -12.70 -3.44
CA VAL A 212 -7.77 -14.07 -3.98
C VAL A 212 -7.56 -15.14 -2.90
N ASP A 213 -6.33 -15.39 -2.45
CA ASP A 213 -6.01 -16.27 -1.33
C ASP A 213 -5.06 -15.56 -0.35
N SER A 214 -5.64 -14.68 0.47
CA SER A 214 -4.92 -13.91 1.51
C SER A 214 -3.76 -13.04 1.01
N GLY A 215 -3.82 -12.60 -0.24
CA GLY A 215 -2.81 -11.75 -0.89
C GLY A 215 -2.89 -10.27 -0.52
N SER A 216 -2.17 -9.44 -1.29
CA SER A 216 -2.15 -7.97 -1.16
C SER A 216 -2.22 -7.28 -2.53
N LEU A 217 -3.02 -6.21 -2.62
CA LEU A 217 -2.98 -5.27 -3.73
C LEU A 217 -1.84 -4.28 -3.46
N MET A 218 -0.81 -4.29 -4.29
CA MET A 218 0.38 -3.46 -4.15
C MET A 218 0.43 -2.44 -5.28
N PHE A 219 0.74 -1.18 -4.95
CA PHE A 219 0.65 -0.07 -5.88
C PHE A 219 1.99 0.64 -6.01
N TRP A 220 2.44 0.82 -7.24
CA TRP A 220 3.64 1.56 -7.61
C TRP A 220 3.27 2.82 -8.37
N LYS A 221 4.13 3.84 -8.26
CA LYS A 221 4.02 5.05 -9.04
C LYS A 221 5.33 5.36 -9.73
N HIS A 222 5.26 5.68 -11.01
CA HIS A 222 6.43 6.05 -11.80
C HIS A 222 6.88 7.46 -11.43
N ARG A 223 8.15 7.62 -11.06
CA ARG A 223 8.75 8.86 -10.56
C ARG A 223 8.53 10.08 -11.47
N SER A 224 8.66 9.89 -12.79
CA SER A 224 8.60 10.98 -13.77
C SER A 224 7.23 11.18 -14.42
N SER A 225 6.57 10.12 -14.92
CA SER A 225 5.27 10.23 -15.58
C SER A 225 4.10 10.36 -14.61
N GLY A 226 4.26 9.92 -13.35
CA GLY A 226 3.18 9.82 -12.38
C GLY A 226 2.20 8.67 -12.66
N GLU A 227 2.50 7.79 -13.62
CA GLU A 227 1.71 6.62 -13.93
C GLU A 227 1.67 5.65 -12.74
N TRP A 228 0.52 5.01 -12.54
CA TRP A 228 0.33 4.00 -11.51
C TRP A 228 0.39 2.60 -12.11
N ALA A 229 0.94 1.65 -11.35
CA ALA A 229 0.86 0.23 -11.62
C ALA A 229 0.29 -0.51 -10.40
N LEU A 230 -0.58 -1.48 -10.66
CA LEU A 230 -1.11 -2.41 -9.66
C LEU A 230 -0.55 -3.80 -9.92
N TYR A 231 0.06 -4.40 -8.91
CA TYR A 231 0.36 -5.83 -8.90
C TYR A 231 -0.27 -6.47 -7.66
N TYR A 232 -0.64 -7.72 -7.78
CA TYR A 232 -1.06 -8.54 -6.66
C TYR A 232 -0.68 -9.99 -6.92
N ASP A 233 -0.36 -10.68 -5.83
CA ASP A 233 -0.16 -12.11 -5.77
C ASP A 233 -0.85 -12.67 -4.52
N PHE A 234 -0.81 -13.99 -4.37
CA PHE A 234 -1.50 -14.73 -3.33
C PHE A 234 -0.81 -16.08 -3.08
N TYR A 235 -1.21 -16.77 -2.01
CA TYR A 235 -0.62 -18.05 -1.58
C TYR A 235 -0.98 -19.25 -2.47
#